data_AF-A0A2E0FKS6-F1
#
_entry.id   AF-A0A2E0FKS6-F1
#
_cell.length_a   1.000
_cell.length_b   1.000
_cell.length_c   1.000
_cell.angle_alpha   90.00
_cell.angle_beta   90.00
_cell.angle_gamma   90.00
#
_symmetry.space_group_name_H-M   'P 1'
#
loop_
_entity.id
_entity.type
_entity.pdbx_description
1 polymer ?
#
loop_
_entity_poly.entity_id
_entity_poly.type
_entity_poly.pdbx_seq_one_letter_code
_entity_poly.pdbx_strand_id
1 'polypeptide(L)'
;MAEIKFQLLKNADGTAALGTLSGSGLAFYGATGGSSVQIGAYQSTTYVANADGSDYDDETNNIKYRSEVFPSGQCEIAGSYGTAQNIGLSGVKSMHGTLGIEFGHTTEVKVQNCQLRIYDRNNVNNPASGVNTKVAELVNWNGSTYNSQGADGASSDAVGSGDCLWWGEPWPAELVSKNYYTNSTGVVFYNGLDSATNTNGDIRLSTAAVAGSYDTVGGTGIIVPLLDSPGSGQQGLASSEIVSGTGMAWPKWTQYLTNTSNQDTFFGTSGEQQFGDGSNTVKSAGLANIDKTYGGTGVSTHHTWSVALSASPLSTGSKEDYGIYVSLEYL
;
A
#
# COMPACT_ATOMS: atom_id res chain seq x y z
N MET A 1 14.99 22.72 -0.17
CA MET A 1 15.15 21.80 0.96
C MET A 1 14.19 20.66 0.74
N ALA A 2 14.70 19.44 0.75
CA ALA A 2 13.90 18.22 0.67
C ALA A 2 13.40 17.84 2.06
N GLU A 3 12.15 17.41 2.17
CA GLU A 3 11.53 17.01 3.42
C GLU A 3 10.59 15.81 3.17
N ILE A 4 10.59 14.84 4.08
CA ILE A 4 9.59 13.76 4.10
C ILE A 4 8.74 13.92 5.35
N LYS A 5 7.42 13.90 5.18
CA LYS A 5 6.43 13.96 6.26
C LYS A 5 5.58 12.70 6.25
N PHE A 6 5.20 12.28 7.46
CA PHE A 6 4.25 11.21 7.69
C PHE A 6 2.96 11.81 8.24
N GLN A 7 1.83 11.45 7.63
CA GLN A 7 0.54 12.07 7.85
C GLN A 7 -0.49 11.04 8.33
N LEU A 8 -1.38 11.45 9.23
CA LEU A 8 -2.58 10.66 9.52
C LEU A 8 -3.68 10.98 8.53
N LEU A 9 -4.21 9.96 7.87
CA LEU A 9 -5.29 10.08 6.92
C LEU A 9 -6.59 9.67 7.62
N LYS A 10 -7.17 10.56 8.44
CA LYS A 10 -8.45 10.32 9.14
C LYS A 10 -9.59 11.20 8.61
N ASN A 11 -9.29 12.38 8.08
CA ASN A 11 -10.35 13.27 7.60
C ASN A 11 -10.98 12.71 6.32
N ALA A 12 -12.30 12.83 6.22
CA ALA A 12 -13.08 12.35 5.08
C ALA A 12 -12.90 13.18 3.79
N ASP A 13 -12.12 14.26 3.85
CA ASP A 13 -11.81 15.17 2.74
C ASP A 13 -10.39 14.99 2.19
N GLY A 14 -9.63 14.02 2.70
CA GLY A 14 -8.25 13.76 2.29
C GLY A 14 -7.22 14.72 2.87
N THR A 15 -7.62 15.67 3.73
CA THR A 15 -6.66 16.45 4.50
C THR A 15 -6.02 15.60 5.60
N ALA A 16 -4.74 15.85 5.88
CA ALA A 16 -4.08 15.17 6.99
C ALA A 16 -4.72 15.61 8.32
N ALA A 17 -5.14 14.65 9.13
CA ALA A 17 -5.60 14.92 10.50
C ALA A 17 -4.44 15.36 11.40
N LEU A 18 -3.24 14.82 11.13
CA LEU A 18 -1.98 15.23 11.75
C LEU A 18 -0.88 15.22 10.68
N GLY A 19 -0.15 16.33 10.56
CA GLY A 19 0.80 16.56 9.46
C GLY A 19 2.20 15.96 9.65
N THR A 20 2.61 15.62 10.87
CA THR A 20 3.89 14.98 11.16
C THR A 20 3.83 14.18 12.46
N LEU A 21 4.23 12.91 12.42
CA LEU A 21 4.36 12.02 13.58
C LEU A 21 5.70 12.23 14.33
N SER A 22 6.04 13.48 14.67
CA SER A 22 7.35 13.78 15.28
C SER A 22 7.44 13.24 16.71
N GLY A 23 8.31 12.25 16.94
CA GLY A 23 8.50 11.64 18.27
C GLY A 23 7.46 10.60 18.68
N SER A 24 6.44 10.35 17.84
CA SER A 24 5.38 9.37 18.06
C SER A 24 5.35 8.34 16.93
N GLY A 25 4.93 7.11 17.24
CA GLY A 25 4.79 6.02 16.28
C GLY A 25 3.32 5.71 15.99
N LEU A 26 3.09 4.92 14.93
CA LEU A 26 1.82 4.23 14.75
C LEU A 26 1.79 3.00 15.66
N ALA A 27 0.74 2.90 16.47
CA ALA A 27 0.50 1.79 17.38
C ALA A 27 -0.76 1.03 16.97
N PHE A 28 -0.61 -0.28 16.89
CA PHE A 28 -1.65 -1.22 16.49
C PHE A 28 -2.23 -1.90 17.73
N TYR A 29 -3.55 -1.80 17.91
CA TYR A 29 -4.26 -2.31 19.08
C TYR A 29 -5.38 -3.27 18.69
N GLY A 30 -5.86 -4.03 19.67
CA GLY A 30 -7.04 -4.88 19.57
C GLY A 30 -8.32 -4.05 19.47
N ALA A 31 -9.36 -4.46 20.18
CA ALA A 31 -10.70 -3.86 20.05
C ALA A 31 -10.75 -2.37 20.42
N THR A 32 -9.87 -1.91 21.33
CA THR A 32 -9.80 -0.52 21.78
C THR A 32 -8.35 -0.10 22.01
N GLY A 33 -8.08 1.21 21.99
CA GLY A 33 -6.77 1.76 22.37
C GLY A 33 -6.28 1.19 23.72
N GLY A 34 -4.98 0.88 23.79
CA GLY A 34 -4.35 0.23 24.95
C GLY A 34 -4.57 -1.29 25.07
N SER A 35 -5.52 -1.88 24.35
CA SER A 35 -5.71 -3.34 24.35
C SER A 35 -4.74 -4.04 23.40
N SER A 36 -4.02 -5.05 23.89
CA SER A 36 -3.07 -5.80 23.05
C SER A 36 -3.79 -6.53 21.91
N VAL A 37 -3.13 -6.58 20.74
CA VAL A 37 -3.53 -7.48 19.65
C VAL A 37 -3.17 -8.92 20.08
N GLN A 38 -4.09 -9.86 19.87
CA GLN A 38 -3.81 -11.27 20.12
C GLN A 38 -2.72 -11.77 19.17
N ILE A 39 -1.80 -12.61 19.65
CA ILE A 39 -0.75 -13.23 18.82
C ILE A 39 -1.40 -13.96 17.63
N GLY A 40 -0.91 -13.68 16.42
CA GLY A 40 -1.45 -14.21 15.17
C GLY A 40 -2.68 -13.47 14.63
N ALA A 41 -3.37 -12.66 15.44
CA ALA A 41 -4.46 -11.81 14.97
C ALA A 41 -3.93 -10.48 14.40
N TYR A 42 -4.65 -9.92 13.44
CA TYR A 42 -4.40 -8.56 12.94
C TYR A 42 -5.15 -7.52 13.76
N GLN A 43 -4.61 -6.31 13.80
CA GLN A 43 -5.12 -5.22 14.62
C GLN A 43 -6.57 -4.84 14.30
N SER A 44 -7.30 -4.35 15.29
CA SER A 44 -8.68 -3.85 15.14
C SER A 44 -8.78 -2.33 15.22
N THR A 45 -7.77 -1.66 15.79
CA THR A 45 -7.69 -0.20 15.86
C THR A 45 -6.24 0.27 15.72
N THR A 46 -6.04 1.51 15.25
CA THR A 46 -4.71 2.10 15.03
C THR A 46 -4.68 3.53 15.56
N TYR A 47 -3.66 3.84 16.36
CA TYR A 47 -3.50 5.15 16.99
C TYR A 47 -2.07 5.67 16.80
N VAL A 48 -1.90 6.96 17.00
CA VAL A 48 -0.61 7.57 17.31
C VAL A 48 -0.35 7.41 18.79
N ALA A 49 0.80 6.84 19.10
CA ALA A 49 1.23 6.63 20.47
C ALA A 49 2.70 7.00 20.65
N ASN A 50 3.09 7.23 21.89
CA ASN A 50 4.50 7.26 22.26
C ASN A 50 5.15 5.85 22.12
N ALA A 51 6.47 5.77 22.25
CA ALA A 51 7.22 4.55 21.96
C ALA A 51 6.78 3.33 22.80
N ASP A 52 6.46 3.53 24.08
CA ASP A 52 6.05 2.45 24.99
C ASP A 52 4.53 2.14 24.94
N GLY A 53 3.77 2.99 24.23
CA GLY A 53 2.33 2.92 24.10
C GLY A 53 1.57 3.19 25.39
N SER A 54 2.19 3.92 26.33
CA SER A 54 1.56 4.38 27.59
C SER A 54 0.64 5.57 27.37
N ASP A 55 0.95 6.42 26.37
CA ASP A 55 0.14 7.54 25.95
C ASP A 55 -0.22 7.38 24.46
N TYR A 56 -1.49 7.57 24.14
CA TYR A 56 -2.00 7.58 22.78
C TYR A 56 -3.05 8.68 22.64
N ASP A 57 -3.13 9.26 21.45
CA ASP A 57 -3.99 10.41 21.18
C ASP A 57 -4.80 10.14 19.91
N ASP A 58 -4.33 10.65 18.77
CA ASP A 58 -5.02 10.58 17.50
C ASP A 58 -5.17 9.14 17.00
N GLU A 59 -6.38 8.77 16.60
CA GLU A 59 -6.66 7.54 15.86
C GLU A 59 -6.47 7.76 14.36
N THR A 60 -6.10 6.73 13.61
CA THR A 60 -6.12 6.71 12.13
C THR A 60 -7.03 5.61 11.61
N ASN A 61 -7.32 5.63 10.31
CA ASN A 61 -8.14 4.60 9.69
C ASN A 61 -7.48 3.22 9.81
N ASN A 62 -8.24 2.24 10.26
CA ASN A 62 -7.76 0.87 10.40
C ASN A 62 -8.10 0.07 9.15
N ILE A 63 -7.08 -0.33 8.38
CA ILE A 63 -7.20 -1.24 7.24
C ILE A 63 -6.63 -2.59 7.66
N LYS A 64 -7.48 -3.43 8.20
CA LYS A 64 -7.09 -4.73 8.74
C LYS A 64 -7.01 -5.76 7.62
N TYR A 65 -5.87 -6.43 7.49
CA TYR A 65 -5.72 -7.57 6.59
C TYR A 65 -6.63 -8.73 7.01
N ARG A 66 -7.27 -9.37 6.02
CA ARG A 66 -8.08 -10.57 6.21
C ARG A 66 -7.35 -11.79 5.65
N SER A 67 -6.75 -12.57 6.54
CA SER A 67 -6.09 -13.83 6.18
C SER A 67 -7.08 -14.90 5.74
N GLU A 68 -6.61 -15.82 4.89
CA GLU A 68 -7.36 -17.01 4.47
C GLU A 68 -8.68 -16.72 3.73
N VAL A 69 -8.80 -15.53 3.12
CA VAL A 69 -9.94 -15.17 2.27
C VAL A 69 -9.51 -15.23 0.81
N PHE A 70 -10.33 -15.88 -0.02
CA PHE A 70 -10.15 -15.92 -1.48
C PHE A 70 -11.19 -15.01 -2.17
N PRO A 71 -10.81 -14.22 -3.18
CA PRO A 71 -9.41 -13.93 -3.56
C PRO A 71 -8.67 -13.20 -2.43
N SER A 72 -7.34 -13.31 -2.40
CA SER A 72 -6.48 -12.58 -1.47
C SER A 72 -6.57 -11.06 -1.69
N GLY A 73 -5.85 -10.24 -0.92
CA GLY A 73 -5.97 -8.77 -1.04
C GLY A 73 -7.24 -8.19 -0.41
N GLN A 74 -7.93 -8.96 0.43
CA GLN A 74 -9.11 -8.51 1.18
C GLN A 74 -8.72 -7.80 2.47
N CYS A 75 -9.54 -6.84 2.89
CA CYS A 75 -9.36 -6.10 4.12
C CYS A 75 -10.70 -5.82 4.81
N GLU A 76 -10.62 -5.52 6.10
CA GLU A 76 -11.70 -4.94 6.88
C GLU A 76 -11.33 -3.48 7.16
N ILE A 77 -12.15 -2.54 6.71
CA ILE A 77 -12.02 -1.12 7.02
C ILE A 77 -12.94 -0.78 8.20
N ALA A 78 -12.35 -0.21 9.25
CA ALA A 78 -13.05 0.26 10.45
C ALA A 78 -12.70 1.73 10.74
N GLY A 79 -13.64 2.46 11.35
CA GLY A 79 -13.45 3.86 11.74
C GLY A 79 -13.97 4.90 10.73
N SER A 80 -13.99 4.59 9.42
CA SER A 80 -14.45 5.55 8.39
C SER A 80 -15.95 5.51 8.06
N TYR A 81 -16.64 4.40 8.35
CA TYR A 81 -18.02 4.14 7.86
C TYR A 81 -19.05 3.83 8.95
N GLY A 82 -18.76 4.09 10.22
CA GLY A 82 -19.64 3.79 11.36
C GLY A 82 -19.82 2.30 11.67
N THR A 83 -19.76 1.42 10.67
CA THR A 83 -19.73 -0.05 10.77
C THR A 83 -18.56 -0.60 9.97
N ALA A 84 -17.88 -1.63 10.48
CA ALA A 84 -16.79 -2.29 9.77
C ALA A 84 -17.27 -2.92 8.46
N GLN A 85 -16.50 -2.76 7.38
CA GLN A 85 -16.83 -3.28 6.05
C GLN A 85 -15.71 -4.16 5.51
N ASN A 86 -16.09 -5.26 4.85
CA ASN A 86 -15.15 -6.14 4.17
C ASN A 86 -15.07 -5.75 2.70
N ILE A 87 -13.90 -5.34 2.24
CA ILE A 87 -13.66 -4.89 0.87
C ILE A 87 -12.30 -5.38 0.37
N GLY A 88 -12.13 -5.50 -0.95
CA GLY A 88 -10.80 -5.64 -1.55
C GLY A 88 -9.99 -4.35 -1.40
N LEU A 89 -8.65 -4.45 -1.37
CA LEU A 89 -7.74 -3.31 -1.34
C LEU A 89 -8.04 -2.27 -2.43
N SER A 90 -8.41 -2.73 -3.62
CA SER A 90 -8.81 -1.88 -4.74
C SER A 90 -10.07 -1.05 -4.46
N GLY A 91 -10.91 -1.45 -3.50
CA GLY A 91 -12.09 -0.68 -3.09
C GLY A 91 -11.79 0.40 -2.06
N VAL A 92 -10.57 0.43 -1.49
CA VAL A 92 -10.20 1.35 -0.40
C VAL A 92 -9.79 2.70 -0.98
N LYS A 93 -10.47 3.78 -0.56
CA LYS A 93 -10.13 5.15 -0.98
C LYS A 93 -8.80 5.59 -0.37
N SER A 94 -8.01 6.40 -1.09
CA SER A 94 -6.66 6.79 -0.67
C SER A 94 -6.71 7.62 0.62
N MET A 95 -7.71 8.46 0.80
CA MET A 95 -7.95 9.19 2.06
C MET A 95 -8.29 8.29 3.26
N HIS A 96 -8.62 7.02 3.04
CA HIS A 96 -8.87 6.05 4.11
C HIS A 96 -7.66 5.17 4.41
N GLY A 97 -6.50 5.45 3.82
CA GLY A 97 -5.26 4.75 4.16
C GLY A 97 -4.90 4.88 5.64
N THR A 98 -4.06 3.96 6.11
CA THR A 98 -3.57 3.99 7.49
C THR A 98 -2.54 5.10 7.68
N LEU A 99 -1.70 5.34 6.67
CA LEU A 99 -0.60 6.31 6.71
C LEU A 99 -0.50 7.06 5.37
N GLY A 100 -0.37 8.39 5.46
CA GLY A 100 0.02 9.26 4.37
C GLY A 100 1.52 9.54 4.41
N ILE A 101 2.12 9.64 3.23
CA ILE A 101 3.53 10.00 3.07
C ILE A 101 3.58 11.18 2.11
N GLU A 102 4.26 12.24 2.48
CA GLU A 102 4.50 13.40 1.63
C GLU A 102 6.00 13.63 1.50
N PHE A 103 6.48 13.75 0.27
CA PHE A 103 7.78 14.35 -0.03
C PHE A 103 7.57 15.77 -0.53
N GLY A 104 8.24 16.73 0.11
CA GLY A 104 8.23 18.15 -0.26
C GLY A 104 9.62 18.62 -0.73
N HIS A 105 9.63 19.50 -1.72
CA HIS A 105 10.83 20.17 -2.20
C HIS A 105 10.57 21.65 -2.50
N THR A 106 11.60 22.49 -2.38
CA THR A 106 11.48 23.95 -2.60
C THR A 106 11.34 24.35 -4.07
N THR A 107 11.58 23.42 -4.99
CA THR A 107 11.38 23.56 -6.43
C THR A 107 10.68 22.31 -6.94
N GLU A 108 10.00 22.42 -8.08
CA GLU A 108 9.41 21.26 -8.73
C GLU A 108 10.52 20.28 -9.11
N VAL A 109 10.35 19.01 -8.72
CA VAL A 109 11.25 17.90 -9.05
C VAL A 109 10.45 16.69 -9.53
N LYS A 110 11.13 15.73 -10.15
CA LYS A 110 10.58 14.38 -10.29
C LYS A 110 11.07 13.52 -9.14
N VAL A 111 10.31 12.49 -8.79
CA VAL A 111 10.76 11.44 -7.86
C VAL A 111 10.68 10.08 -8.52
N GLN A 112 11.66 9.23 -8.22
CA GLN A 112 11.78 7.88 -8.74
C GLN A 112 12.32 6.92 -7.67
N ASN A 113 12.29 5.61 -7.94
CA ASN A 113 12.75 4.59 -6.99
C ASN A 113 12.06 4.71 -5.62
N CYS A 114 10.79 5.11 -5.63
CA CYS A 114 10.01 5.30 -4.43
C CYS A 114 9.71 3.94 -3.80
N GLN A 115 10.12 3.74 -2.55
CA GLN A 115 9.94 2.47 -1.86
C GLN A 115 9.70 2.65 -0.36
N LEU A 116 8.97 1.70 0.22
CA LEU A 116 8.73 1.58 1.65
C LEU A 116 9.26 0.24 2.18
N ARG A 117 9.83 0.28 3.38
CA ARG A 117 10.27 -0.90 4.14
C ARG A 117 9.76 -0.81 5.57
N ILE A 118 9.53 -1.97 6.16
CA ILE A 118 9.37 -2.13 7.61
C ILE A 118 10.55 -2.99 8.07
N TYR A 119 11.25 -2.55 9.11
CA TYR A 119 12.56 -3.10 9.45
C TYR A 119 12.79 -3.20 10.96
N ASP A 120 13.75 -4.01 11.38
CA ASP A 120 14.26 -4.02 12.76
C ASP A 120 15.12 -2.78 13.03
N ARG A 121 14.85 -2.01 14.09
CA ARG A 121 15.57 -0.75 14.35
C ARG A 121 17.08 -0.89 14.53
N ASN A 122 17.57 -2.06 14.92
CA ASN A 122 19.00 -2.32 15.03
C ASN A 122 19.66 -2.55 13.67
N ASN A 123 18.91 -2.97 12.65
CA ASN A 123 19.42 -3.15 11.30
C ASN A 123 18.30 -3.08 10.25
N VAL A 124 18.35 -2.04 9.40
CA VAL A 124 17.39 -1.79 8.31
C VAL A 124 17.27 -2.93 7.30
N ASN A 125 18.27 -3.80 7.21
CA ASN A 125 18.23 -4.95 6.32
C ASN A 125 17.51 -6.15 6.92
N ASN A 126 17.07 -6.11 8.18
CA ASN A 126 16.34 -7.19 8.83
C ASN A 126 14.82 -6.95 8.70
N PRO A 127 14.01 -8.02 8.60
CA PRO A 127 12.56 -7.92 8.78
C PRO A 127 12.21 -7.36 10.16
N ALA A 128 11.02 -6.79 10.31
CA ALA A 128 10.54 -6.28 11.59
C ALA A 128 10.53 -7.36 12.68
N SER A 129 11.11 -7.05 13.84
CA SER A 129 11.21 -8.00 14.94
C SER A 129 9.88 -8.21 15.65
N GLY A 130 9.47 -9.49 15.81
CA GLY A 130 8.31 -9.88 16.62
C GLY A 130 6.94 -9.50 16.03
N VAL A 131 6.88 -9.05 14.77
CA VAL A 131 5.65 -8.63 14.12
C VAL A 131 5.64 -9.03 12.64
N ASN A 132 4.51 -9.56 12.19
CA ASN A 132 4.20 -9.71 10.78
C ASN A 132 3.51 -8.46 10.27
N THR A 133 3.96 -7.95 9.13
CA THR A 133 3.41 -6.72 8.56
C THR A 133 2.96 -6.90 7.13
N LYS A 134 1.90 -6.18 6.78
CA LYS A 134 1.27 -6.13 5.46
C LYS A 134 1.19 -4.67 5.04
N VAL A 135 1.53 -4.41 3.78
CA VAL A 135 1.47 -3.07 3.22
C VAL A 135 0.85 -3.11 1.83
N ALA A 136 0.03 -2.13 1.51
CA ALA A 136 -0.45 -1.90 0.16
C ALA A 136 -0.49 -0.39 -0.11
N GLU A 137 -0.05 0.02 -1.30
CA GLU A 137 -0.23 1.38 -1.78
C GLU A 137 -1.67 1.56 -2.28
N LEU A 138 -2.34 2.59 -1.77
CA LEU A 138 -3.70 2.93 -2.15
C LEU A 138 -3.70 4.10 -3.14
N VAL A 139 -4.31 3.88 -4.30
CA VAL A 139 -4.40 4.88 -5.38
C VAL A 139 -5.81 4.86 -5.93
N ASN A 140 -6.45 6.03 -5.99
CA ASN A 140 -7.85 6.14 -6.39
C ASN A 140 -8.04 7.22 -7.45
N TRP A 141 -7.39 7.04 -8.61
CA TRP A 141 -7.48 8.00 -9.71
C TRP A 141 -7.89 7.31 -11.01
N ASN A 142 -9.20 7.27 -11.22
CA ASN A 142 -9.87 6.98 -12.49
C ASN A 142 -10.38 8.28 -13.16
N GLY A 143 -9.66 9.40 -13.01
CA GLY A 143 -10.13 10.70 -13.50
C GLY A 143 -11.49 11.20 -12.94
N SER A 144 -12.12 10.47 -12.01
CA SER A 144 -13.30 10.93 -11.27
C SER A 144 -12.86 11.74 -10.05
N THR A 145 -13.77 12.55 -9.49
CA THR A 145 -13.50 13.33 -8.29
C THR A 145 -13.13 12.40 -7.13
N TYR A 146 -12.15 12.80 -6.32
CA TYR A 146 -11.64 12.08 -5.14
C TYR A 146 -12.73 11.62 -4.14
N ASN A 147 -13.94 12.16 -4.27
CA ASN A 147 -15.11 11.90 -3.44
C ASN A 147 -16.19 11.03 -4.12
N SER A 148 -15.97 10.52 -5.33
CA SER A 148 -16.91 9.61 -6.00
C SER A 148 -16.96 8.30 -5.22
N GLN A 149 -17.90 8.24 -4.29
CA GLN A 149 -18.15 7.07 -3.47
C GLN A 149 -18.71 5.96 -4.37
N GLY A 150 -18.35 4.72 -4.04
CA GLY A 150 -19.12 3.53 -4.36
C GLY A 150 -20.62 3.78 -4.17
N ALA A 151 -21.49 3.18 -4.97
CA ALA A 151 -22.95 3.25 -4.75
C ALA A 151 -23.39 2.81 -3.33
N ASP A 152 -22.52 2.10 -2.59
CA ASP A 152 -22.70 1.65 -1.21
C ASP A 152 -22.26 2.68 -0.13
N GLY A 153 -21.68 3.81 -0.53
CA GLY A 153 -21.15 4.85 0.38
C GLY A 153 -19.86 4.47 1.12
N ALA A 154 -19.35 3.25 0.96
CA ALA A 154 -18.26 2.66 1.74
C ALA A 154 -17.07 2.21 0.88
N SER A 155 -17.28 1.78 -0.35
CA SER A 155 -16.22 1.45 -1.29
C SER A 155 -15.99 2.61 -2.27
N SER A 156 -14.97 2.50 -3.11
CA SER A 156 -14.81 3.32 -4.32
C SER A 156 -15.57 2.65 -5.48
N ASP A 157 -16.33 3.43 -6.28
CA ASP A 157 -16.92 2.93 -7.54
C ASP A 157 -15.83 2.59 -8.59
N ALA A 158 -14.62 3.10 -8.41
CA ALA A 158 -13.46 2.76 -9.22
C ALA A 158 -12.67 1.61 -8.60
N VAL A 159 -12.29 0.62 -9.40
CA VAL A 159 -11.22 -0.32 -9.05
C VAL A 159 -9.95 0.50 -8.87
N GLY A 160 -9.48 0.58 -7.63
CA GLY A 160 -8.31 1.34 -7.23
C GLY A 160 -7.11 1.02 -8.11
N SER A 161 -6.37 2.06 -8.49
CA SER A 161 -5.22 1.99 -9.39
C SER A 161 -3.91 1.58 -8.67
N GLY A 162 -3.99 1.25 -7.38
CA GLY A 162 -2.85 0.93 -6.52
C GLY A 162 -2.57 -0.57 -6.48
N ASP A 163 -2.20 -1.09 -5.32
CA ASP A 163 -2.04 -2.54 -5.12
C ASP A 163 -3.41 -3.20 -4.88
N CYS A 164 -3.69 -4.31 -5.58
CA CYS A 164 -4.88 -5.16 -5.29
C CYS A 164 -4.57 -6.36 -4.38
N LEU A 165 -3.31 -6.53 -4.01
CA LEU A 165 -2.79 -7.59 -3.15
C LEU A 165 -1.87 -6.96 -2.11
N TRP A 166 -1.82 -7.52 -0.91
CA TRP A 166 -0.90 -7.05 0.12
C TRP A 166 0.53 -7.47 -0.21
N TRP A 167 1.48 -6.56 -0.06
CA TRP A 167 2.88 -6.94 0.07
C TRP A 167 3.08 -7.59 1.44
N GLY A 168 3.80 -8.71 1.47
CA GLY A 168 3.97 -9.51 2.69
C GLY A 168 2.85 -10.52 2.94
N GLU A 169 1.88 -10.68 2.04
CA GLU A 169 1.01 -11.88 2.01
C GLU A 169 1.47 -12.82 0.87
N PRO A 170 1.24 -14.14 0.97
CA PRO A 170 1.46 -15.02 -0.16
C PRO A 170 0.46 -14.73 -1.29
N TRP A 171 0.98 -14.43 -2.49
CA TRP A 171 0.12 -14.19 -3.66
C TRP A 171 -0.36 -15.50 -4.30
N PRO A 172 -1.64 -15.59 -4.71
CA PRO A 172 -2.22 -16.79 -5.31
C PRO A 172 -1.59 -17.07 -6.68
N ALA A 173 -0.80 -18.14 -6.78
CA ALA A 173 -0.05 -18.50 -7.98
C ALA A 173 -0.93 -18.76 -9.21
N GLU A 174 -2.19 -19.13 -9.00
CA GLU A 174 -3.20 -19.34 -10.03
C GLU A 174 -3.78 -18.04 -10.59
N LEU A 175 -3.74 -16.94 -9.83
CA LEU A 175 -4.30 -15.65 -10.25
C LEU A 175 -3.22 -14.71 -10.82
N VAL A 176 -1.99 -14.77 -10.30
CA VAL A 176 -0.90 -13.90 -10.76
C VAL A 176 -0.01 -14.62 -11.79
N SER A 177 0.28 -13.96 -12.91
CA SER A 177 1.19 -14.51 -13.94
C SER A 177 2.67 -14.31 -13.58
N LYS A 178 2.92 -13.38 -12.65
CA LYS A 178 4.22 -13.05 -12.08
C LYS A 178 4.02 -12.48 -10.68
N ASN A 179 5.01 -12.68 -9.83
CA ASN A 179 5.00 -12.25 -8.43
C ASN A 179 5.85 -10.99 -8.20
N TYR A 180 5.87 -10.08 -9.17
CA TYR A 180 6.69 -8.88 -9.08
C TYR A 180 6.06 -7.67 -9.78
N TYR A 181 6.52 -6.50 -9.35
CA TYR A 181 6.29 -5.21 -9.98
C TYR A 181 7.64 -4.62 -10.41
N THR A 182 7.68 -4.01 -11.59
CA THR A 182 8.85 -3.24 -12.05
C THR A 182 8.49 -1.75 -11.96
N ASN A 183 9.40 -0.88 -11.50
CA ASN A 183 9.16 0.56 -11.46
C ASN A 183 9.61 1.28 -12.76
N SER A 184 9.48 2.61 -12.81
CA SER A 184 9.79 3.40 -14.01
C SER A 184 11.27 3.37 -14.42
N THR A 185 12.18 3.01 -13.52
CA THR A 185 13.62 2.92 -13.77
C THR A 185 14.09 1.48 -14.02
N GLY A 186 13.17 0.50 -14.06
CA GLY A 186 13.48 -0.91 -14.33
C GLY A 186 13.87 -1.74 -13.11
N VAL A 187 13.77 -1.20 -11.89
CA VAL A 187 13.98 -1.97 -10.65
C VAL A 187 12.80 -2.90 -10.41
N VAL A 188 13.08 -4.15 -10.08
CA VAL A 188 12.08 -5.21 -9.87
C VAL A 188 11.90 -5.48 -8.38
N PHE A 189 10.66 -5.48 -7.92
CA PHE A 189 10.25 -5.72 -6.55
C PHE A 189 9.44 -7.01 -6.49
N TYR A 190 9.90 -7.98 -5.71
CA TYR A 190 9.31 -9.32 -5.63
C TYR A 190 8.44 -9.49 -4.39
N ASN A 191 7.38 -10.27 -4.54
CA ASN A 191 6.59 -10.83 -3.44
C ASN A 191 6.59 -12.38 -3.56
N GLY A 192 6.28 -13.08 -2.48
CA GLY A 192 6.17 -14.55 -2.51
C GLY A 192 4.83 -15.03 -3.05
N LEU A 193 4.81 -16.27 -3.55
CA LEU A 193 3.60 -16.99 -3.91
C LEU A 193 3.13 -17.88 -2.76
N ASP A 194 1.86 -18.27 -2.75
CA ASP A 194 1.27 -19.26 -1.84
C ASP A 194 1.87 -20.67 -1.95
N SER A 195 2.53 -20.96 -3.07
CA SER A 195 3.33 -22.17 -3.28
C SER A 195 4.75 -22.07 -2.71
N ALA A 196 5.18 -20.91 -2.20
CA ALA A 196 6.52 -20.72 -1.65
C ALA A 196 6.59 -21.18 -0.18
N THR A 197 7.72 -21.76 0.21
CA THR A 197 8.01 -22.12 1.61
C THR A 197 8.45 -20.93 2.46
N ASN A 198 8.95 -19.88 1.83
CA ASN A 198 9.32 -18.60 2.44
C ASN A 198 8.85 -17.47 1.52
N THR A 199 7.73 -16.85 1.85
CA THR A 199 7.10 -15.77 1.07
C THR A 199 7.99 -14.54 0.98
N ASN A 200 8.64 -14.14 2.09
CA ASN A 200 9.51 -12.98 2.10
C ASN A 200 10.82 -13.22 1.34
N GLY A 201 11.38 -14.42 1.42
CA GLY A 201 12.65 -14.77 0.77
C GLY A 201 13.91 -14.43 1.59
N ASP A 202 13.77 -13.75 2.73
CA ASP A 202 14.87 -13.51 3.65
C ASP A 202 15.28 -14.80 4.38
N ILE A 203 16.57 -15.12 4.39
CA ILE A 203 17.09 -16.35 5.00
C ILE A 203 16.87 -16.42 6.52
N ARG A 204 16.73 -15.29 7.20
CA ARG A 204 16.41 -15.27 8.65
C ARG A 204 14.97 -15.70 8.91
N LEU A 205 14.14 -15.64 7.89
CA LEU A 205 12.78 -16.15 7.85
C LEU A 205 12.73 -17.52 7.15
N SER A 206 13.81 -18.31 7.16
CA SER A 206 13.80 -19.67 6.57
C SER A 206 13.42 -20.78 7.56
N THR A 207 13.31 -20.46 8.85
CA THR A 207 12.84 -21.39 9.89
C THR A 207 11.99 -20.62 10.89
N ALA A 208 10.69 -20.88 10.89
CA ALA A 208 9.69 -20.17 11.67
C ALA A 208 9.91 -20.48 13.15
N ALA A 209 10.15 -19.45 13.95
CA ALA A 209 9.90 -19.53 15.37
C ALA A 209 8.38 -19.56 15.66
N VAL A 210 7.56 -19.01 14.75
CA VAL A 210 6.09 -18.90 14.84
C VAL A 210 5.51 -19.08 13.43
N ALA A 211 4.46 -19.90 13.28
CA ALA A 211 3.80 -20.12 11.99
C ALA A 211 3.35 -18.79 11.36
N GLY A 212 3.61 -18.61 10.06
CA GLY A 212 3.29 -17.39 9.32
C GLY A 212 4.35 -16.28 9.41
N SER A 213 5.44 -16.43 10.19
CA SER A 213 6.50 -15.40 10.32
C SER A 213 7.20 -15.00 9.02
N TYR A 214 6.98 -15.77 7.95
CA TYR A 214 7.57 -15.55 6.62
C TYR A 214 6.74 -14.60 5.76
N ASP A 215 5.47 -14.39 6.12
CA ASP A 215 4.55 -13.52 5.41
C ASP A 215 4.66 -12.12 6.04
N THR A 216 5.75 -11.41 5.75
CA THR A 216 5.94 -10.05 6.24
C THR A 216 6.66 -9.19 5.21
N VAL A 217 6.39 -7.89 5.23
CA VAL A 217 7.24 -6.90 4.57
C VAL A 217 8.56 -6.75 5.34
N GLY A 218 9.64 -6.42 4.62
CA GLY A 218 10.93 -6.06 5.21
C GLY A 218 12.05 -7.03 4.87
N GLY A 219 13.19 -6.81 5.54
CA GLY A 219 14.37 -7.62 5.34
C GLY A 219 15.06 -7.36 4.00
N THR A 220 15.80 -8.36 3.54
CA THR A 220 16.36 -8.37 2.17
C THR A 220 15.39 -8.93 1.14
N GLY A 221 14.18 -9.30 1.57
CA GLY A 221 13.17 -9.99 0.77
C GLY A 221 12.15 -9.03 0.15
N ILE A 222 11.07 -8.74 0.88
CA ILE A 222 9.96 -7.94 0.36
C ILE A 222 10.16 -6.46 0.67
N ILE A 223 10.29 -5.67 -0.39
CA ILE A 223 10.28 -4.21 -0.38
C ILE A 223 9.04 -3.74 -1.11
N VAL A 224 8.33 -2.76 -0.56
CA VAL A 224 7.08 -2.27 -1.13
C VAL A 224 7.41 -1.17 -2.12
N PRO A 225 7.16 -1.35 -3.43
CA PRO A 225 7.27 -0.27 -4.38
C PRO A 225 6.15 0.75 -4.15
N LEU A 226 6.47 2.03 -4.27
CA LEU A 226 5.50 3.11 -4.35
C LEU A 226 5.55 3.71 -5.76
N LEU A 227 4.46 4.32 -6.23
CA LEU A 227 4.44 4.96 -7.55
C LEU A 227 5.47 6.09 -7.63
N ASP A 228 6.10 6.21 -8.80
CA ASP A 228 7.03 7.29 -9.08
C ASP A 228 6.27 8.57 -9.49
N SER A 229 6.74 9.74 -9.05
CA SER A 229 6.16 11.03 -9.42
C SER A 229 4.62 11.13 -9.38
N PRO A 230 3.93 10.69 -8.29
CA PRO A 230 2.47 10.77 -8.22
C PRO A 230 1.96 12.22 -8.18
N GLY A 231 2.81 13.18 -7.77
CA GLY A 231 2.46 14.58 -7.58
C GLY A 231 1.63 14.82 -6.31
N SER A 232 1.34 16.09 -6.05
CA SER A 232 0.57 16.52 -4.87
C SER A 232 -0.84 15.96 -4.92
N GLY A 233 -1.28 15.30 -3.85
CA GLY A 233 -2.59 14.63 -3.83
C GLY A 233 -2.74 13.58 -4.93
N GLN A 234 -1.63 13.03 -5.45
CA GLN A 234 -1.60 12.13 -6.61
C GLN A 234 -2.11 12.76 -7.94
N GLN A 235 -2.12 14.09 -8.07
CA GLN A 235 -2.57 14.81 -9.27
C GLN A 235 -1.80 14.46 -10.56
N GLY A 236 -0.54 14.01 -10.43
CA GLY A 236 0.30 13.59 -11.55
C GLY A 236 -0.18 12.31 -12.24
N LEU A 237 -1.12 11.58 -11.62
CA LEU A 237 -1.74 10.38 -12.17
C LEU A 237 -2.92 10.70 -13.11
N ALA A 238 -3.48 11.91 -13.04
CA ALA A 238 -4.59 12.35 -13.89
C ALA A 238 -4.14 12.90 -15.27
N SER A 239 -2.82 13.06 -15.49
CA SER A 239 -2.25 13.68 -16.70
C SER A 239 -1.15 12.83 -17.34
N SER A 240 -1.24 11.49 -17.25
CA SER A 240 -0.21 10.59 -17.77
C SER A 240 -0.13 10.53 -19.31
N GLU A 241 -1.01 11.24 -20.03
CA GLU A 241 -0.89 11.41 -21.47
C GLU A 241 0.08 12.53 -21.86
N ILE A 242 1.29 12.15 -22.29
CA ILE A 242 2.20 13.07 -22.97
C ILE A 242 1.69 13.47 -24.37
N VAL A 243 0.64 12.88 -24.96
CA VAL A 243 0.35 13.14 -26.40
C VAL A 243 -1.13 13.32 -26.81
N SER A 244 -2.14 13.23 -25.94
CA SER A 244 -3.53 13.57 -26.36
C SER A 244 -4.47 14.19 -25.31
N GLY A 245 -4.08 14.32 -24.04
CA GLY A 245 -4.84 15.07 -23.04
C GLY A 245 -6.08 14.39 -22.41
N THR A 246 -6.22 13.06 -22.45
CA THR A 246 -7.43 12.35 -21.98
C THR A 246 -7.21 10.99 -21.27
N GLY A 247 -6.00 10.62 -20.83
CA GLY A 247 -5.72 9.23 -20.45
C GLY A 247 -5.20 9.05 -19.03
N MET A 248 -5.76 8.03 -18.40
CA MET A 248 -5.61 7.65 -16.99
C MET A 248 -4.26 7.00 -16.69
N ALA A 249 -3.85 7.03 -15.42
CA ALA A 249 -2.92 6.04 -14.89
C ALA A 249 -3.49 4.63 -15.07
N TRP A 250 -2.65 3.70 -15.50
CA TRP A 250 -3.03 2.29 -15.58
C TRP A 250 -2.82 1.66 -14.20
N PRO A 251 -3.73 0.80 -13.71
CA PRO A 251 -3.58 0.28 -12.36
C PRO A 251 -2.27 -0.48 -12.17
N LYS A 252 -1.54 -0.18 -11.09
CA LYS A 252 -0.28 -0.81 -10.73
C LYS A 252 -0.39 -2.34 -10.72
N TRP A 253 -1.50 -2.85 -10.20
CA TRP A 253 -1.76 -4.29 -10.11
C TRP A 253 -1.84 -5.03 -11.44
N THR A 254 -2.08 -4.34 -12.55
CA THR A 254 -2.10 -4.96 -13.88
C THR A 254 -0.73 -5.51 -14.29
N GLN A 255 0.35 -5.13 -13.60
CA GLN A 255 1.64 -5.76 -13.80
C GLN A 255 1.71 -7.19 -13.31
N TYR A 256 0.90 -7.63 -12.35
CA TYR A 256 0.98 -8.99 -11.80
C TYR A 256 -0.34 -9.77 -11.92
N LEU A 257 -1.48 -9.08 -12.03
CA LEU A 257 -2.79 -9.66 -12.34
C LEU A 257 -3.11 -9.44 -13.84
N THR A 258 -2.44 -10.20 -14.70
CA THR A 258 -2.41 -9.93 -16.15
C THR A 258 -3.44 -10.73 -16.96
N ASN A 259 -4.50 -11.26 -16.36
CA ASN A 259 -5.49 -12.05 -17.09
C ASN A 259 -6.88 -11.53 -16.77
N THR A 260 -7.69 -11.24 -17.79
CA THR A 260 -9.06 -10.73 -17.63
C THR A 260 -9.92 -11.64 -16.77
N SER A 261 -9.85 -12.96 -16.93
CA SER A 261 -10.61 -13.91 -16.09
C SER A 261 -10.16 -13.87 -14.63
N ASN A 262 -8.86 -13.63 -14.39
CA ASN A 262 -8.35 -13.48 -13.03
C ASN A 262 -8.76 -12.12 -12.45
N GLN A 263 -8.80 -11.05 -13.26
CA GLN A 263 -9.34 -9.75 -12.86
C GLN A 263 -10.82 -9.84 -12.48
N ASP A 264 -11.61 -10.58 -13.26
CA ASP A 264 -13.03 -10.83 -12.96
C ASP A 264 -13.22 -11.52 -11.61
N THR A 265 -12.24 -12.31 -11.15
CA THR A 265 -12.26 -12.94 -9.82
C THR A 265 -12.12 -11.92 -8.69
N PHE A 266 -11.36 -10.84 -8.89
CA PHE A 266 -11.17 -9.78 -7.89
C PHE A 266 -12.27 -8.71 -7.92
N PHE A 267 -12.70 -8.33 -9.12
CA PHE A 267 -13.50 -7.11 -9.31
C PHE A 267 -14.93 -7.41 -9.76
N GLY A 268 -15.17 -8.58 -10.34
CA GLY A 268 -16.43 -8.95 -10.98
C GLY A 268 -16.38 -8.77 -12.50
N THR A 269 -17.41 -9.26 -13.20
CA THR A 269 -17.44 -9.38 -14.66
C THR A 269 -17.99 -8.15 -15.39
N SER A 270 -18.18 -7.02 -14.69
CA SER A 270 -18.58 -5.76 -15.34
C SER A 270 -17.40 -5.19 -16.13
N GLY A 271 -17.56 -5.01 -17.44
CA GLY A 271 -16.51 -4.60 -18.38
C GLY A 271 -15.78 -3.28 -18.07
N GLU A 272 -16.24 -2.50 -17.08
CA GLU A 272 -15.59 -1.27 -16.59
C GLU A 272 -14.29 -1.53 -15.82
N GLN A 273 -13.98 -2.79 -15.51
CA GLN A 273 -12.86 -3.19 -14.64
C GLN A 273 -11.83 -4.08 -15.34
N GLN A 274 -11.99 -4.28 -16.66
CA GLN A 274 -11.12 -5.14 -17.47
C GLN A 274 -10.00 -4.31 -18.10
N PHE A 275 -8.92 -4.14 -17.34
CA PHE A 275 -7.71 -3.49 -17.81
C PHE A 275 -6.82 -4.46 -18.62
N GLY A 276 -7.21 -5.72 -18.79
CA GLY A 276 -6.44 -6.68 -19.57
C GLY A 276 -5.03 -6.90 -19.02
N ASP A 277 -4.14 -7.46 -19.81
CA ASP A 277 -2.87 -8.00 -19.31
C ASP A 277 -1.75 -6.98 -19.14
N GLY A 278 -2.00 -5.71 -19.46
CA GLY A 278 -0.96 -4.67 -19.55
C GLY A 278 0.14 -4.98 -20.57
N SER A 279 0.12 -6.13 -21.26
CA SER A 279 1.16 -6.59 -22.19
C SER A 279 1.06 -5.92 -23.55
N ASN A 280 0.01 -5.12 -23.76
CA ASN A 280 -0.10 -4.25 -24.91
C ASN A 280 1.03 -3.20 -24.91
N THR A 281 2.13 -3.59 -25.54
CA THR A 281 3.32 -2.78 -25.81
C THR A 281 3.14 -1.90 -27.06
N VAL A 282 2.00 -1.99 -27.74
CA VAL A 282 1.70 -1.12 -28.88
C VAL A 282 1.59 0.30 -28.36
N LYS A 283 2.58 1.11 -28.74
CA LYS A 283 2.68 2.50 -28.33
C LYS A 283 1.67 3.32 -29.13
N SER A 284 0.58 3.72 -28.51
CA SER A 284 -0.22 4.83 -29.03
C SER A 284 0.43 6.11 -28.55
N ALA A 285 0.80 6.98 -29.49
CA ALA A 285 1.36 8.28 -29.15
C ALA A 285 2.64 8.18 -28.26
N GLY A 286 3.45 7.15 -28.47
CA GLY A 286 4.75 6.96 -27.80
C GLY A 286 4.74 6.21 -26.46
N LEU A 287 3.56 5.89 -25.91
CA LEU A 287 3.43 5.17 -24.62
C LEU A 287 2.59 3.89 -24.77
N ALA A 288 3.04 2.81 -24.13
CA ALA A 288 2.28 1.57 -23.95
C ALA A 288 1.43 1.63 -22.67
N ASN A 289 0.45 0.74 -22.50
CA ASN A 289 -0.35 0.70 -21.27
C ASN A 289 0.49 0.34 -20.04
N ILE A 290 1.50 -0.53 -20.23
CA ILE A 290 2.44 -0.87 -19.16
C ILE A 290 3.23 0.35 -18.66
N ASP A 291 3.56 1.29 -19.55
CA ASP A 291 4.31 2.52 -19.23
C ASP A 291 3.55 3.44 -18.27
N LYS A 292 2.23 3.21 -18.12
CA LYS A 292 1.32 4.00 -17.28
C LYS A 292 1.08 3.38 -15.90
N THR A 293 1.72 2.24 -15.59
CA THR A 293 1.58 1.53 -14.30
C THR A 293 2.59 1.98 -13.26
N TYR A 294 3.60 2.76 -13.67
CA TYR A 294 4.77 3.06 -12.83
C TYR A 294 4.62 4.35 -12.00
N GLY A 295 3.67 5.21 -12.37
CA GLY A 295 3.44 6.49 -11.71
C GLY A 295 3.05 7.63 -12.65
N GLY A 296 3.21 8.87 -12.19
CA GLY A 296 2.80 10.08 -12.89
C GLY A 296 3.89 10.72 -13.75
N THR A 297 3.49 11.65 -14.61
CA THR A 297 4.41 12.45 -15.47
C THR A 297 4.95 13.70 -14.76
N GLY A 298 4.41 14.01 -13.58
CA GLY A 298 4.44 15.33 -12.96
C GLY A 298 5.75 15.66 -12.27
N VAL A 299 6.39 16.73 -12.74
CA VAL A 299 7.30 17.53 -11.91
C VAL A 299 6.43 18.25 -10.87
N SER A 300 6.75 18.15 -9.59
CA SER A 300 5.96 18.81 -8.54
C SER A 300 6.82 19.20 -7.35
N THR A 301 6.37 20.21 -6.58
CA THR A 301 6.97 20.54 -5.29
C THR A 301 6.54 19.58 -4.18
N HIS A 302 5.44 18.83 -4.39
CA HIS A 302 4.95 17.84 -3.43
C HIS A 302 4.60 16.53 -4.14
N HIS A 303 4.92 15.40 -3.52
CA HIS A 303 4.53 14.07 -3.96
C HIS A 303 3.92 13.32 -2.78
N THR A 304 2.71 12.80 -2.96
CA THR A 304 1.97 12.16 -1.86
C THR A 304 1.60 10.72 -2.17
N TRP A 305 1.76 9.85 -1.19
CA TRP A 305 1.33 8.45 -1.21
C TRP A 305 0.39 8.16 -0.05
N SER A 306 -0.53 7.23 -0.27
CA SER A 306 -1.37 6.66 0.78
C SER A 306 -1.08 5.16 0.87
N VAL A 307 -0.90 4.66 2.08
CA VAL A 307 -0.64 3.24 2.33
C VAL A 307 -1.60 2.67 3.36
N ALA A 308 -2.10 1.47 3.09
CA ALA A 308 -2.73 0.61 4.07
C ALA A 308 -1.65 -0.16 4.83
N LEU A 309 -1.79 -0.24 6.16
CA LEU A 309 -0.88 -1.00 7.02
C LEU A 309 -1.69 -1.95 7.88
N SER A 310 -1.23 -3.19 7.96
CA SER A 310 -1.77 -4.19 8.89
C SER A 310 -0.66 -4.97 9.55
N ALA A 311 -0.81 -5.25 10.84
CA ALA A 311 0.21 -5.88 11.66
C ALA A 311 -0.37 -6.95 12.58
N SER A 312 0.37 -8.04 12.75
CA SER A 312 0.04 -9.15 13.64
C SER A 312 1.25 -9.49 14.52
N PRO A 313 1.15 -9.41 15.85
CA PRO A 313 2.27 -9.74 16.72
C PRO A 313 2.57 -11.24 16.67
N LEU A 314 3.85 -11.58 16.64
CA LEU A 314 4.37 -12.95 16.74
C LEU A 314 4.69 -13.33 18.19
N SER A 315 4.89 -12.33 19.05
CA SER A 315 5.15 -12.49 20.48
C SER A 315 4.59 -11.31 21.26
N THR A 316 4.45 -11.47 22.57
CA THR A 316 4.10 -10.38 23.48
C THR A 316 5.31 -9.46 23.67
N GLY A 317 5.15 -8.14 23.53
CA GLY A 317 6.14 -7.16 24.00
C GLY A 317 7.06 -6.49 22.96
N SER A 318 6.93 -6.78 21.66
CA SER A 318 7.72 -6.06 20.63
C SER A 318 7.06 -4.73 20.27
N LYS A 319 7.27 -3.67 21.05
CA LYS A 319 6.67 -2.34 20.78
C LYS A 319 7.63 -1.35 20.12
N GLU A 320 8.95 -1.53 20.31
CA GLU A 320 9.95 -0.53 19.91
C GLU A 320 11.01 -1.06 18.92
N ASP A 321 11.03 -2.35 18.66
CA ASP A 321 12.14 -2.99 17.93
C ASP A 321 12.03 -2.86 16.40
N TYR A 322 11.00 -2.19 15.89
CA TYR A 322 10.82 -2.00 14.45
C TYR A 322 10.44 -0.56 14.06
N GLY A 323 10.66 -0.25 12.79
CA GLY A 323 10.40 1.08 12.21
C GLY A 323 9.93 0.99 10.76
N ILE A 324 9.42 2.11 10.26
CA ILE A 324 9.08 2.32 8.85
C ILE A 324 10.16 3.19 8.23
N TYR A 325 10.59 2.83 7.03
CA TYR A 325 11.58 3.57 6.25
C TYR A 325 11.02 3.80 4.85
N VAL A 326 11.07 5.05 4.40
CA VAL A 326 10.73 5.46 3.03
C VAL A 326 11.97 6.04 2.40
N SER A 327 12.24 5.65 1.15
CA SER A 327 13.31 6.25 0.36
C SER A 327 12.85 6.49 -1.06
N LEU A 328 13.42 7.52 -1.68
CA LEU A 328 13.22 7.90 -3.06
C LEU A 328 14.47 8.64 -3.54
N GLU A 329 14.57 8.78 -4.85
CA GLU A 329 15.51 9.69 -5.52
C GLU A 329 14.72 10.84 -6.13
N TYR A 330 15.28 12.05 -6.10
CA TYR A 330 14.67 13.21 -6.77
C TYR A 330 15.61 13.78 -7.84
N LEU A 331 15.02 14.27 -8.93
CA LEU A 331 15.68 14.78 -10.13
C LEU A 331 15.27 16.23 -10.42
#